data_AF-A0A9D7BP21-F1
#
_entry.id   AF-A0A9D7BP21-F1
#
_cell.length_a   1.000
_cell.length_b   1.000
_cell.length_c   1.000
_cell.angle_alpha   90.00
_cell.angle_beta   90.00
_cell.angle_gamma   90.00
#
_symmetry.space_group_name_H-M   'P 1'
#
loop_
_entity.id
_entity.type
_entity.pdbx_description
1 polymer ?
#
loop_
_entity_poly.entity_id
_entity_poly.type
_entity_poly.pdbx_seq_one_letter_code
_entity_poly.pdbx_strand_id
1 'polypeptide(L)'
;MYIKSRRKEENYGYSWEEDEDIFIRNFETRTTSDQRELLGKLYLIEEEIPRFKWKILNELKEVAGYVCMKAETRDTVYDIVITAWFTDKIQFSGGPEGFGGLPGAILELNYNNDDMFIVASKVELSDDQTKLPLPKKLKGKKLTYQEYNSKKKKHITLSIAGRRNPYWELRY
;
A
#
# COMPACT_ATOMS: atom_id res chain seq x y z
N MET A 1 9.79 -4.40 -3.59
CA MET A 1 8.57 -4.53 -4.39
C MET A 1 8.45 -3.29 -5.26
N TYR A 2 8.47 -3.44 -6.57
CA TYR A 2 8.21 -2.35 -7.53
C TYR A 2 6.99 -2.79 -8.33
N ILE A 3 5.87 -2.11 -8.11
CA ILE A 3 4.62 -2.41 -8.81
C ILE A 3 4.64 -1.58 -10.08
N LYS A 4 5.02 -2.22 -11.20
CA LYS A 4 4.80 -1.65 -12.53
C LYS A 4 3.54 -2.28 -13.09
N SER A 5 2.41 -1.57 -12.99
CA SER A 5 1.18 -1.99 -13.68
C SER A 5 1.41 -1.85 -15.18
N ARG A 6 1.77 -2.95 -15.84
CA ARG A 6 1.87 -3.00 -17.30
C ARG A 6 0.64 -3.72 -17.83
N ARG A 7 -0.38 -2.95 -18.23
CA ARG A 7 -1.36 -3.38 -19.24
C ARG A 7 -1.72 -2.17 -20.10
N LYS A 8 -1.09 -2.09 -21.28
CA LYS A 8 -1.58 -1.24 -22.36
C LYS A 8 -2.78 -1.93 -22.97
N GLU A 9 -3.97 -1.37 -22.80
CA GLU A 9 -5.06 -1.50 -23.76
C GLU A 9 -5.60 -0.11 -24.05
N GLU A 10 -5.84 0.11 -25.33
CA GLU A 10 -6.10 1.40 -25.94
C GLU A 10 -7.48 1.97 -25.56
N ASN A 11 -7.53 3.30 -25.53
CA ASN A 11 -8.65 4.17 -25.91
C ASN A 11 -9.43 4.90 -24.78
N TYR A 12 -9.85 6.12 -25.16
CA TYR A 12 -10.60 7.17 -24.44
C TYR A 12 -9.79 8.11 -23.53
N GLY A 13 -9.16 9.11 -24.14
CA GLY A 13 -9.26 10.54 -23.79
C GLY A 13 -9.01 11.06 -22.36
N TYR A 14 -8.71 10.20 -21.39
CA TYR A 14 -8.36 10.56 -20.03
C TYR A 14 -6.87 10.28 -19.88
N SER A 15 -6.08 11.34 -19.92
CA SER A 15 -4.70 11.30 -19.44
C SER A 15 -4.77 11.22 -17.93
N TRP A 16 -4.92 10.03 -17.38
CA TRP A 16 -4.56 9.77 -15.99
C TRP A 16 -3.06 10.05 -15.91
N GLU A 17 -2.66 11.18 -15.31
CA GLU A 17 -1.30 11.25 -14.79
C GLU A 17 -1.19 10.08 -13.82
N GLU A 18 -0.43 9.05 -14.21
CA GLU A 18 -0.06 7.97 -13.30
C GLU A 18 0.83 8.63 -12.25
N ASP A 19 0.24 9.21 -11.20
CA ASP A 19 1.05 9.63 -10.06
C ASP A 19 1.62 8.34 -9.48
N GLU A 20 2.88 8.08 -9.80
CA GLU A 20 3.65 6.95 -9.33
C GLU A 20 3.94 7.18 -7.85
N ASP A 21 3.10 6.63 -6.98
CA ASP A 21 3.46 6.48 -5.56
C ASP A 21 4.57 5.43 -5.48
N ILE A 22 5.73 5.84 -4.96
CA ILE A 22 6.92 5.00 -4.92
C ILE A 22 7.17 4.60 -3.48
N PHE A 23 7.00 3.30 -3.21
CA PHE A 23 7.25 2.72 -1.89
C PHE A 23 8.59 2.00 -1.89
N ILE A 24 9.56 2.55 -1.16
CA ILE A 24 10.86 1.92 -0.97
C ILE A 24 10.93 1.45 0.48
N ARG A 25 11.21 0.16 0.65
CA ARG A 25 11.39 -0.49 1.95
C ARG A 25 12.79 -1.08 1.98
N ASN A 26 13.63 -0.62 2.89
CA ASN A 26 14.90 -1.24 3.18
C ASN A 26 14.75 -2.10 4.43
N PHE A 27 14.79 -3.43 4.24
CA PHE A 27 14.65 -4.40 5.32
C PHE A 27 15.91 -4.53 6.20
N GLU A 28 17.09 -4.17 5.68
CA GLU A 28 18.35 -4.22 6.44
C GLU A 28 18.42 -3.07 7.46
N THR A 29 18.12 -1.85 7.01
CA THR A 29 18.16 -0.64 7.86
C THR A 29 16.83 -0.38 8.57
N ARG A 30 15.78 -1.18 8.28
CA ARG A 30 14.40 -1.00 8.75
C ARG A 30 13.83 0.38 8.45
N THR A 31 14.30 1.00 7.36
CA THR A 31 13.84 2.31 6.91
C THR A 31 12.89 2.20 5.72
N THR A 32 11.97 3.14 5.66
CA THR A 32 10.93 3.32 4.67
C THR A 32 11.14 4.67 4.01
N SER A 33 11.17 4.70 2.68
CA SER A 33 11.15 5.93 1.89
C SER A 33 9.96 5.86 0.95
N ASP A 34 8.87 6.52 1.33
CA ASP A 34 7.63 6.59 0.55
C ASP A 34 7.49 7.95 -0.10
N GLN A 35 7.42 7.98 -1.42
CA GLN A 35 6.96 9.15 -2.15
C GLN A 35 5.46 9.00 -2.36
N ARG A 36 4.66 9.89 -1.76
CA ARG A 36 3.20 9.89 -1.87
C ARG A 36 2.66 11.24 -2.27
N GLU A 37 1.64 11.25 -3.11
CA GLU A 37 0.86 12.45 -3.38
C GLU A 37 -0.29 12.62 -2.39
N LEU A 38 -0.50 13.85 -1.91
CA LEU A 38 -1.67 14.22 -1.11
C LEU A 38 -2.13 15.63 -1.48
N LEU A 39 -3.38 15.73 -1.99
CA LEU A 39 -4.03 16.99 -2.38
C LEU A 39 -3.21 17.80 -3.40
N GLY A 40 -2.70 17.16 -4.46
CA GLY A 40 -1.90 17.84 -5.49
C GLY A 40 -0.46 18.17 -5.06
N LYS A 41 0.01 17.62 -3.94
CA LYS A 41 1.34 17.88 -3.39
C LYS A 41 2.08 16.59 -3.10
N LEU A 42 3.28 16.48 -3.66
CA LEU A 42 4.20 15.37 -3.38
C LEU A 42 4.85 15.53 -1.99
N TYR A 43 4.75 14.46 -1.21
CA TYR A 43 5.39 14.30 0.09
C TYR A 43 6.36 13.12 0.04
N LEU A 44 7.47 13.27 0.74
CA LEU A 44 8.48 12.23 0.92
C LEU A 44 8.51 11.85 2.40
N ILE A 45 8.13 10.61 2.70
CA ILE A 45 8.10 10.07 4.05
C ILE A 45 9.30 9.14 4.21
N GLU A 46 10.31 9.61 4.93
CA GLU A 46 11.53 8.86 5.26
C GLU A 46 11.55 8.54 6.76
N GLU A 47 11.03 7.37 7.15
CA GLU A 47 10.91 6.97 8.56
C GLU A 47 11.21 5.47 8.76
N GLU A 48 11.19 5.00 10.00
CA GLU A 48 11.24 3.57 10.29
C GLU A 48 9.99 2.84 9.77
N ILE A 49 10.12 1.56 9.40
CA ILE A 49 9.01 0.77 8.85
C ILE A 49 7.83 0.78 9.84
N PRO A 50 6.66 1.30 9.44
CA PRO A 50 5.49 1.33 10.31
C PRO A 50 5.07 -0.09 10.66
N ARG A 51 4.94 -0.37 11.95
CA ARG A 51 4.46 -1.66 12.45
C ARG A 51 2.94 -1.65 12.50
N PHE A 52 2.33 -2.28 11.50
CA PHE A 52 0.90 -2.53 11.52
C PHE A 52 0.59 -3.59 12.60
N LYS A 53 -0.42 -3.31 13.43
CA LYS A 53 -0.93 -4.27 14.41
C LYS A 53 -1.94 -5.17 13.71
N TRP A 54 -1.45 -6.29 13.20
CA TRP A 54 -2.29 -7.32 12.58
C TRP A 54 -2.84 -8.27 13.65
N LYS A 55 -4.11 -8.65 13.50
CA LYS A 55 -4.75 -9.76 14.20
C LYS A 55 -4.82 -10.94 13.24
N ILE A 56 -3.97 -11.94 13.46
CA ILE A 56 -3.98 -13.16 12.65
C ILE A 56 -5.18 -14.01 13.07
N LEU A 57 -5.94 -14.49 12.09
CA LEU A 57 -7.07 -15.38 12.26
C LEU A 57 -6.71 -16.77 11.73
N ASN A 58 -7.39 -17.80 12.23
CA ASN A 58 -7.18 -19.21 11.82
C ASN A 58 -7.97 -19.59 10.55
N GLU A 59 -8.21 -18.63 9.66
CA GLU A 59 -8.84 -18.89 8.36
C GLU A 59 -7.76 -19.11 7.31
N LEU A 60 -7.93 -20.15 6.49
CA LEU A 60 -7.03 -20.51 5.41
C LEU A 60 -7.76 -20.42 4.08
N LYS A 61 -7.11 -19.82 3.09
CA LYS A 61 -7.60 -19.69 1.71
C LYS A 61 -6.45 -19.94 0.75
N GLU A 62 -6.74 -20.54 -0.40
CA GLU A 62 -5.73 -20.68 -1.46
C GLU A 62 -5.80 -19.49 -2.41
N VAL A 63 -4.69 -18.77 -2.58
CA VAL A 63 -4.56 -17.62 -3.48
C VAL A 63 -3.33 -17.82 -4.36
N ALA A 64 -3.51 -17.75 -5.67
CA ALA A 64 -2.43 -17.94 -6.66
C ALA A 64 -1.63 -19.26 -6.49
N GLY A 65 -2.26 -20.33 -5.97
CA GLY A 65 -1.61 -21.63 -5.72
C GLY A 65 -0.85 -21.73 -4.38
N TYR A 66 -0.96 -20.71 -3.51
CA TYR A 66 -0.37 -20.70 -2.18
C TYR A 66 -1.46 -20.74 -1.11
N VAL A 67 -1.19 -21.49 -0.03
CA VAL A 67 -2.04 -21.46 1.17
C VAL A 67 -1.75 -20.16 1.91
N CYS A 68 -2.77 -19.34 2.09
CA CYS A 68 -2.72 -18.06 2.76
C CYS A 68 -3.53 -18.09 4.06
N MET A 69 -3.00 -17.44 5.08
CA MET A 69 -3.65 -17.18 6.35
C MET A 69 -4.28 -15.79 6.36
N LYS A 70 -5.44 -15.66 6.99
CA LYS A 70 -6.13 -14.37 7.15
C LYS A 70 -5.51 -13.56 8.28
N ALA A 71 -5.32 -12.27 8.03
CA ALA A 71 -4.97 -11.28 9.03
C ALA A 71 -5.85 -10.04 8.88
N GLU A 72 -6.28 -9.46 9.98
CA GLU A 72 -7.10 -8.25 9.98
C GLU A 72 -6.37 -7.11 10.67
N THR A 73 -6.47 -5.93 10.09
CA THR A 73 -6.08 -4.69 10.75
C THR A 73 -7.15 -3.63 10.56
N ARG A 74 -7.13 -2.60 11.40
CA ARG A 74 -8.10 -1.51 11.34
C ARG A 74 -7.34 -0.21 11.15
N ASP A 75 -7.65 0.49 10.07
CA ASP A 75 -7.11 1.83 9.87
C ASP A 75 -7.92 2.84 10.66
N THR A 76 -7.26 3.58 11.56
CA THR A 76 -7.89 4.64 12.35
C THR A 76 -8.07 5.95 11.57
N VAL A 77 -7.52 6.06 10.37
CA VAL A 77 -7.63 7.25 9.50
C VAL A 77 -8.96 7.25 8.77
N TYR A 78 -9.31 6.11 8.15
CA TYR A 78 -10.51 5.96 7.34
C TYR A 78 -11.62 5.13 8.03
N ASP A 79 -11.34 4.60 9.24
CA ASP A 79 -12.20 3.66 10.00
C ASP A 79 -12.57 2.39 9.22
N ILE A 80 -11.73 2.00 8.26
CA ILE A 80 -11.92 0.79 7.44
C ILE A 80 -11.23 -0.42 8.08
N VAL A 81 -11.83 -1.59 7.87
CA VAL A 81 -11.22 -2.88 8.16
C VAL A 81 -10.47 -3.34 6.92
N ILE A 82 -9.21 -3.72 7.11
CA ILE A 82 -8.33 -4.21 6.05
C ILE A 82 -8.01 -5.67 6.38
N THR A 83 -8.38 -6.56 5.48
CA THR A 83 -8.15 -7.99 5.59
C THR A 83 -7.04 -8.37 4.61
N ALA A 84 -5.92 -8.86 5.12
CA ALA A 84 -4.80 -9.34 4.34
C ALA A 84 -4.74 -10.87 4.37
N TRP A 85 -4.50 -11.49 3.23
CA TRP A 85 -4.18 -12.90 3.11
C TRP A 85 -2.69 -13.05 2.81
N PHE A 86 -1.95 -13.65 3.73
CA PHE A 86 -0.50 -13.80 3.63
C PHE A 86 -0.07 -15.26 3.62
N THR A 87 1.02 -15.58 2.93
CA THR A 87 1.59 -16.94 2.88
C THR A 87 2.97 -16.99 3.52
N ASP A 88 3.20 -17.99 4.37
CA ASP A 88 4.47 -18.25 5.06
C ASP A 88 5.51 -18.94 4.16
N LYS A 89 5.06 -19.55 3.07
CA LYS A 89 5.95 -20.19 2.06
C LYS A 89 6.92 -19.20 1.42
N ILE A 90 6.56 -17.93 1.36
CA ILE A 90 7.42 -16.86 0.85
C ILE A 90 7.86 -16.03 2.05
N GLN A 91 9.12 -16.20 2.47
CA GLN A 91 9.74 -15.48 3.59
C GLN A 91 10.07 -14.02 3.26
N PHE A 92 9.10 -13.31 2.68
CA PHE A 92 9.19 -11.91 2.33
C PHE A 92 8.05 -11.15 3.00
N SER A 93 8.37 -10.30 3.99
CA SER A 93 7.38 -9.61 4.83
C SER A 93 6.74 -8.37 4.17
N GLY A 94 6.80 -8.28 2.85
CA GLY A 94 6.23 -7.17 2.08
C GLY A 94 4.95 -7.56 1.33
N GLY A 95 4.07 -6.58 1.18
CA GLY A 95 2.79 -6.70 0.49
C GLY A 95 2.49 -5.51 -0.42
N PRO A 96 1.32 -5.54 -1.10
CA PRO A 96 0.85 -4.44 -1.93
C PRO A 96 0.66 -3.16 -1.11
N GLU A 97 0.74 -1.99 -1.76
CA GLU A 97 0.53 -0.66 -1.16
C GLU A 97 1.40 -0.32 0.07
N GLY A 98 2.51 -1.05 0.26
CA GLY A 98 3.40 -0.85 1.40
C GLY A 98 2.87 -1.44 2.70
N PHE A 99 1.81 -2.26 2.66
CA PHE A 99 1.43 -3.14 3.76
C PHE A 99 2.52 -4.19 3.98
N GLY A 100 2.77 -4.52 5.24
CA GLY A 100 3.81 -5.47 5.63
C GLY A 100 3.83 -5.72 7.12
N GLY A 101 4.85 -6.43 7.58
CA GLY A 101 5.00 -6.79 9.00
C GLY A 101 4.34 -8.10 9.40
N LEU A 102 3.81 -8.86 8.44
CA LEU A 102 3.44 -10.26 8.61
C LEU A 102 4.65 -11.15 8.32
N PRO A 103 4.75 -12.36 8.91
CA PRO A 103 5.88 -13.28 8.72
C PRO A 103 5.96 -13.90 7.32
N GLY A 104 5.21 -13.38 6.36
CA GLY A 104 5.12 -13.88 4.99
C GLY A 104 4.64 -12.81 4.02
N ALA A 105 4.57 -13.17 2.73
CA ALA A 105 4.16 -12.24 1.68
C ALA A 105 2.64 -12.14 1.62
N ILE A 106 2.14 -10.91 1.49
CA ILE A 106 0.71 -10.66 1.31
C ILE A 106 0.36 -10.86 -0.16
N LEU A 107 -0.55 -11.78 -0.45
CA LEU A 107 -1.00 -12.11 -1.81
C LEU A 107 -2.38 -11.54 -2.12
N GLU A 108 -3.21 -11.31 -1.11
CA GLU A 108 -4.51 -10.65 -1.29
C GLU A 108 -4.73 -9.61 -0.18
N LEU A 109 -5.24 -8.43 -0.56
CA LEU A 109 -5.67 -7.38 0.36
C LEU A 109 -7.09 -6.99 0.03
N ASN A 110 -7.97 -7.05 1.02
CA ASN A 110 -9.36 -6.63 0.93
C ASN A 110 -9.59 -5.43 1.84
N TYR A 111 -10.18 -4.38 1.28
CA TYR A 111 -10.56 -3.17 1.99
C TYR A 111 -12.08 -3.16 2.14
N ASN A 112 -12.54 -2.84 3.35
CA ASN A 112 -13.95 -2.60 3.66
C ASN A 112 -14.90 -3.75 3.27
N ASN A 113 -14.58 -4.99 3.69
CA ASN A 113 -15.41 -6.18 3.46
C ASN A 113 -15.88 -6.35 1.99
N ASP A 114 -14.91 -6.54 1.09
CA ASP A 114 -15.10 -6.84 -0.35
C ASP A 114 -15.41 -5.64 -1.27
N ASP A 115 -15.37 -4.39 -0.79
CA ASP A 115 -15.49 -3.22 -1.67
C ASP A 115 -14.32 -3.09 -2.66
N MET A 116 -13.10 -3.37 -2.19
CA MET A 116 -11.90 -3.36 -3.02
C MET A 116 -11.00 -4.51 -2.62
N PHE A 117 -10.57 -5.30 -3.60
CA PHE A 117 -9.63 -6.39 -3.40
C PHE A 117 -8.46 -6.27 -4.38
N ILE A 118 -7.26 -6.47 -3.87
CA ILE A 118 -6.03 -6.57 -4.64
C ILE A 118 -5.59 -8.02 -4.54
N VAL A 119 -5.61 -8.76 -5.63
CA VAL A 119 -5.24 -10.18 -5.67
C VAL A 119 -4.01 -10.36 -6.55
N ALA A 120 -3.02 -11.11 -6.06
CA ALA A 120 -1.86 -11.52 -6.83
C ALA A 120 -2.30 -12.43 -7.98
N SER A 121 -2.13 -11.96 -9.22
CA SER A 121 -2.46 -12.76 -10.41
C SER A 121 -1.36 -13.76 -10.77
N LYS A 122 -0.10 -13.45 -10.45
CA LYS A 122 1.06 -14.29 -10.78
C LYS A 122 2.19 -14.02 -9.79
N VAL A 123 2.84 -15.08 -9.33
CA VAL A 123 4.02 -15.01 -8.46
C VAL A 123 5.19 -15.66 -9.22
N GLU A 124 6.21 -14.88 -9.52
CA GLU A 124 7.46 -15.35 -10.11
C GLU A 124 8.58 -15.07 -9.12
N LEU A 125 9.24 -16.13 -8.66
CA LEU A 125 10.42 -16.01 -7.82
C LEU A 125 11.63 -15.89 -8.75
N SER A 126 12.42 -14.85 -8.57
CA SER A 126 13.67 -14.64 -9.29
C SER A 126 14.75 -14.28 -8.29
N ASP A 127 15.89 -14.98 -8.34
CA ASP A 127 17.05 -14.72 -7.49
C ASP A 127 17.91 -13.55 -8.00
N ASP A 128 17.62 -13.05 -9.20
CA ASP A 128 18.28 -11.87 -9.73
C ASP A 128 17.90 -10.65 -8.88
N GLN A 129 18.92 -10.01 -8.31
CA GLN A 129 18.81 -8.66 -7.77
C GLN A 129 18.53 -7.70 -8.94
N THR A 130 17.29 -7.67 -9.43
CA THR A 130 16.87 -6.67 -10.38
C THR A 130 17.10 -5.32 -9.73
N LYS A 131 18.05 -4.54 -10.27
CA LYS A 131 18.21 -3.14 -9.92
C LYS A 131 16.87 -2.47 -10.19
N LEU A 132 16.13 -2.21 -9.12
CA LEU A 132 14.93 -1.41 -9.21
C LEU A 132 15.33 -0.07 -9.84
N PRO A 133 14.61 0.43 -10.85
CA PRO A 133 14.83 1.77 -11.36
C PRO A 133 14.34 2.75 -10.29
N LEU A 134 15.12 2.90 -9.23
CA LEU A 134 14.87 3.89 -8.20
C LEU A 134 15.09 5.26 -8.86
N PRO A 135 14.13 6.19 -8.80
CA PRO A 135 14.39 7.55 -9.22
C PRO A 135 15.58 8.09 -8.43
N LYS A 136 16.59 8.63 -9.14
CA LYS A 136 17.82 9.16 -8.53
C LYS A 136 17.57 10.24 -7.46
N LYS A 137 16.38 10.86 -7.48
CA LYS A 137 15.92 11.83 -6.50
C LYS A 137 14.44 11.57 -6.22
N LEU A 138 14.15 11.17 -4.99
CA LEU A 138 12.78 11.21 -4.47
C LEU A 138 12.38 12.68 -4.34
N LYS A 139 11.26 13.05 -4.98
CA LYS A 139 10.75 14.42 -4.96
C LYS A 139 9.61 14.50 -3.97
N GLY A 140 9.66 15.50 -3.10
CA GLY A 140 8.55 15.76 -2.18
C GLY A 140 9.02 16.55 -0.97
N LYS A 141 8.07 17.14 -0.27
CA LYS A 141 8.35 17.74 1.04
C LYS A 141 8.54 16.61 2.05
N LYS A 142 9.68 16.62 2.76
CA LYS A 142 9.91 15.69 3.87
C LYS A 142 8.79 15.83 4.89
N LEU A 143 8.15 14.72 5.22
CA LEU A 143 7.01 14.68 6.14
C LEU A 143 7.06 13.37 6.92
N THR A 144 6.63 13.40 8.17
CA THR A 144 6.45 12.18 8.98
C THR A 144 5.12 11.49 8.66
N TYR A 145 5.02 10.18 8.89
CA TYR A 145 3.79 9.40 8.72
C TYR A 145 2.67 9.91 9.64
N GLN A 146 3.02 10.37 10.85
CA GLN A 146 2.08 10.99 11.77
C GLN A 146 1.49 12.29 11.23
N GLU A 147 2.33 13.16 10.66
CA GLU A 147 1.86 14.40 10.02
C GLU A 147 1.04 14.11 8.76
N TYR A 148 1.43 13.09 7.99
CA TYR A 148 0.69 12.63 6.82
C TYR A 148 -0.73 12.18 7.19
N ASN A 149 -0.84 11.30 8.19
CA ASN A 149 -2.13 10.83 8.70
C ASN A 149 -2.95 11.96 9.33
N SER A 150 -2.30 12.90 10.00
CA SER A 150 -2.97 14.08 10.56
C SER A 150 -3.54 14.99 9.49
N LYS A 151 -2.83 15.19 8.36
CA LYS A 151 -3.33 15.94 7.21
C LYS A 151 -4.52 15.24 6.56
N LYS A 152 -4.44 13.91 6.35
CA LYS A 152 -5.56 13.09 5.87
C LYS A 152 -6.79 13.26 6.76
N LYS A 153 -6.65 13.03 8.08
CA LYS A 153 -7.75 13.18 9.04
C LYS A 153 -8.39 14.57 9.01
N LYS A 154 -7.57 15.64 9.02
CA LYS A 154 -8.07 17.01 8.93
C LYS A 154 -8.86 17.24 7.64
N HIS A 155 -8.38 16.75 6.51
CA HIS A 155 -9.07 16.87 5.24
C HIS A 155 -10.41 16.11 5.24
N ILE A 156 -10.42 14.87 5.74
CA ILE A 156 -11.64 14.06 5.89
C ILE A 156 -12.67 14.81 6.75
N THR A 157 -12.28 15.29 7.94
CA THR A 157 -13.19 16.02 8.83
C THR A 157 -13.72 17.32 8.19
N LEU A 158 -12.86 18.08 7.51
CA LEU A 158 -13.27 19.31 6.82
C LEU A 158 -14.26 19.05 5.68
N SER A 159 -14.01 18.02 4.88
CA SER A 159 -14.87 17.63 3.76
C SER A 159 -16.23 17.12 4.25
N ILE A 160 -16.26 16.31 5.33
CA ILE A 160 -17.51 15.88 5.99
C ILE A 160 -18.28 17.10 6.52
N ALA A 161 -17.61 18.03 7.20
CA ALA A 161 -18.24 19.27 7.70
C ALA A 161 -18.79 20.14 6.56
N GLY A 162 -18.12 20.15 5.42
CA GLY A 162 -18.54 20.83 4.20
C GLY A 162 -19.60 20.10 3.36
N ARG A 163 -20.12 18.94 3.82
CA ARG A 163 -21.02 18.05 3.05
C ARG A 163 -20.49 17.69 1.66
N ARG A 164 -19.16 17.59 1.51
CA ARG A 164 -18.48 17.11 0.30
C ARG A 164 -17.95 15.71 0.55
N ASN A 165 -17.86 14.89 -0.49
CA ASN A 165 -17.32 13.54 -0.35
C ASN A 165 -15.80 13.62 -0.08
N PRO A 166 -15.31 13.20 1.11
CA PRO A 166 -13.89 13.31 1.47
C PRO A 166 -12.98 12.34 0.69
N TYR A 167 -13.55 11.30 0.08
CA TYR A 167 -12.78 10.21 -0.52
C TYR A 167 -12.44 10.43 -2.01
N TRP A 168 -12.96 11.47 -2.66
CA TRP A 168 -12.62 11.77 -4.06
C TRP A 168 -11.21 12.34 -4.24
N GLU A 169 -10.69 13.07 -3.25
CA GLU A 169 -9.35 13.69 -3.29
C GLU A 169 -8.30 12.87 -2.54
N LEU A 170 -8.70 11.74 -1.95
CA LEU A 170 -7.83 10.85 -1.20
C LEU A 170 -7.77 9.50 -1.91
N ARG A 171 -6.56 9.08 -2.31
CA ARG A 171 -6.36 7.66 -2.63
C ARG A 171 -6.50 6.82 -1.36
N TYR A 172 -7.11 5.65 -1.53
CA TYR A 172 -7.15 4.57 -0.54
C TYR A 172 -5.73 4.08 -0.26
#